data_AF-A0AAD7SK26-F1
#
_entry.id   AF-A0AAD7SK26-F1
#
_cell.length_a   1.000
_cell.length_b   1.000
_cell.length_c   1.000
_cell.angle_alpha   90.00
_cell.angle_beta   90.00
_cell.angle_gamma   90.00
#
_symmetry.space_group_name_H-M   'P 1'
#
loop_
_entity.id
_entity.type
_entity.pdbx_description
1 polymer ?
#
loop_
_entity_poly.entity_id
_entity_poly.type
_entity_poly.pdbx_seq_one_letter_code
_entity_poly.pdbx_strand_id
1 'polypeptide(L)'
;MGIGIKRAVPFCVTLCLLLALLQGLEIPDPQGVEYIRAEARGLAGGSVTLGCGSTLPSIYIWGYTGPATHRNQAVVYNYGHGPKVQRLSSSLGQLRVVPNTSSLVIDKLLLSAAGMYTCQALYDTADGPKLAFYFIQLDVLEEGEPGSAHV
;
A
#
# COMPACT_ATOMS: atom_id res chain seq x y z
N MET A 1 -1.01 -65.45 7.55
CA MET A 1 -2.33 -64.81 7.46
C MET A 1 -2.32 -63.56 8.32
N GLY A 2 -2.19 -62.38 7.69
CA GLY A 2 -2.15 -61.09 8.40
C GLY A 2 -3.56 -60.59 8.68
N ILE A 3 -3.85 -60.31 9.96
CA ILE A 3 -5.13 -59.74 10.39
C ILE A 3 -5.02 -58.22 10.20
N GLY A 4 -5.68 -57.71 9.17
CA GLY A 4 -5.75 -56.28 8.87
C GLY A 4 -6.54 -55.53 9.94
N ILE A 5 -5.84 -54.70 10.71
CA ILE A 5 -6.46 -53.77 11.65
C ILE A 5 -7.14 -52.66 10.84
N LYS A 6 -8.46 -52.79 10.63
CA LYS A 6 -9.27 -51.66 10.15
C LYS A 6 -9.36 -50.64 11.28
N ARG A 7 -8.53 -49.60 11.23
CA ARG A 7 -8.60 -48.45 12.14
C ARG A 7 -9.94 -47.76 11.92
N ALA A 8 -10.90 -48.00 12.81
CA ALA A 8 -12.09 -47.18 12.93
C ALA A 8 -11.65 -45.79 13.39
N VAL A 9 -11.62 -44.83 12.47
CA VAL A 9 -11.43 -43.42 12.82
C VAL A 9 -12.62 -43.04 13.70
N PRO A 10 -12.41 -42.57 14.95
CA PRO A 10 -13.52 -42.24 15.84
C PRO A 10 -14.31 -41.10 15.19
N PHE A 11 -15.61 -41.28 15.01
CA PHE A 11 -16.53 -40.28 14.46
C PHE A 11 -16.38 -38.90 15.14
N CYS A 12 -15.98 -38.89 16.41
CA CYS A 12 -15.66 -37.70 17.20
C CYS A 12 -14.47 -36.90 16.62
N VAL A 13 -13.43 -37.56 16.13
CA VAL A 13 -12.23 -36.91 15.58
C VAL A 13 -12.54 -36.25 14.24
N THR A 14 -13.30 -36.92 13.38
CA THR A 14 -13.79 -36.34 12.11
C THR A 14 -14.73 -35.17 12.35
N LEU A 15 -15.64 -35.27 13.34
CA LEU A 15 -16.56 -34.18 13.70
C LEU A 15 -15.81 -32.97 14.27
N CYS A 16 -14.81 -33.18 15.14
CA CYS A 16 -13.98 -32.10 15.68
C CYS A 16 -13.15 -31.40 14.59
N LEU A 17 -12.58 -32.15 13.64
CA LEU A 17 -11.85 -31.60 12.50
C LEU A 17 -12.76 -30.79 11.56
N LEU A 18 -14.00 -31.25 11.33
CA LEU A 18 -15.00 -30.50 10.58
C LEU A 18 -15.38 -29.19 11.29
N LEU A 19 -15.58 -29.22 12.61
CA LEU A 19 -15.84 -28.04 13.43
C LEU A 19 -14.67 -27.04 13.44
N ALA A 20 -13.42 -27.52 13.46
CA ALA A 20 -12.24 -26.67 13.36
C ALA A 20 -12.06 -26.04 11.97
N LEU A 21 -12.46 -26.74 10.90
CA LEU A 21 -12.49 -26.19 9.53
C LEU A 21 -13.65 -25.19 9.31
N LEU A 22 -14.71 -25.29 10.10
CA LEU A 22 -15.84 -24.35 10.11
C LEU A 22 -15.50 -23.03 10.83
N GLN A 23 -14.43 -23.00 11.63
CA GLN A 23 -13.85 -21.75 12.14
C GLN A 23 -12.96 -21.13 11.06
N GLY A 24 -13.59 -20.73 9.95
CA GLY A 24 -12.97 -19.80 9.02
C GLY A 24 -12.54 -18.54 9.77
N LEU A 25 -11.39 -17.99 9.41
CA LEU A 25 -10.97 -16.68 9.91
C LEU A 25 -12.04 -15.66 9.52
N GLU A 26 -12.86 -15.25 10.49
CA GLU A 26 -13.80 -14.14 10.33
C GLU A 26 -12.98 -12.87 10.11
N ILE A 27 -13.01 -12.31 8.90
CA ILE A 27 -12.41 -11.00 8.62
C ILE A 27 -13.48 -9.97 9.00
N PRO A 28 -13.31 -9.20 10.08
CA PRO A 28 -14.35 -8.29 10.53
C PRO A 28 -14.58 -7.17 9.49
N ASP A 29 -15.87 -6.96 9.21
CA ASP A 29 -16.58 -5.84 8.57
C ASP A 29 -15.85 -5.03 7.45
N PRO A 30 -16.37 -5.01 6.19
CA PRO A 30 -15.89 -4.11 5.12
C PRO A 30 -15.93 -2.60 5.45
N GLN A 31 -16.55 -2.19 6.56
CA GLN A 31 -16.48 -0.80 7.07
C GLN A 31 -15.12 -0.42 7.68
N GLY A 32 -14.22 -1.38 7.93
CA GLY A 32 -12.88 -1.14 8.48
C GLY A 32 -11.83 -0.63 7.49
N VAL A 33 -12.22 -0.41 6.22
CA VAL A 33 -11.31 0.01 5.15
C VAL A 33 -11.72 1.34 4.53
N GLU A 34 -10.91 2.37 4.77
CA GLU A 34 -11.14 3.70 4.18
C GLU A 34 -10.41 3.84 2.83
N TYR A 35 -11.08 4.40 1.83
CA TYR A 35 -10.51 4.65 0.50
C TYR A 35 -10.51 6.14 0.19
N ILE A 36 -9.32 6.72 0.10
CA ILE A 36 -9.12 8.16 -0.04
C ILE A 36 -8.45 8.41 -1.39
N ARG A 37 -9.00 9.33 -2.18
CA ARG A 37 -8.45 9.73 -3.48
C ARG A 37 -7.98 11.17 -3.43
N ALA A 38 -6.83 11.43 -4.04
CA ALA A 38 -6.28 12.76 -4.20
C ALA A 38 -5.55 12.89 -5.53
N GLU A 39 -5.31 14.14 -5.93
CA GLU A 39 -4.47 14.49 -7.06
C GLU A 39 -3.31 15.33 -6.56
N ALA A 40 -2.14 15.15 -7.19
CA ALA A 40 -0.96 15.94 -6.94
C ALA A 40 -0.35 16.36 -8.27
N ARG A 41 0.29 17.53 -8.29
CA ARG A 41 1.04 18.02 -9.44
C ARG A 41 2.44 18.41 -9.00
N GLY A 42 3.43 18.07 -9.82
CA GLY A 42 4.82 18.47 -9.63
C GLY A 42 5.42 18.96 -10.95
N LEU A 43 6.46 19.79 -10.85
CA LEU A 43 7.27 20.15 -12.00
C LEU A 43 8.44 19.17 -12.11
N ALA A 44 8.81 18.80 -13.33
CA ALA A 44 10.03 18.04 -13.59
C ALA A 44 11.25 18.76 -12.99
N GLY A 45 12.15 18.00 -12.36
CA GLY A 45 13.29 18.52 -11.60
C GLY A 45 12.93 19.06 -10.20
N GLY A 46 11.65 19.34 -9.93
CA GLY A 46 11.15 19.85 -8.66
C GLY A 46 11.01 18.80 -7.56
N SER A 47 10.18 19.12 -6.56
CA SER A 47 9.85 18.24 -5.44
C SER A 47 8.34 18.22 -5.21
N VAL A 48 7.81 17.05 -4.83
CA VAL A 48 6.40 16.87 -4.45
C VAL A 48 6.29 16.02 -3.20
N THR A 49 5.30 16.31 -2.35
CA THR A 49 4.97 15.52 -1.16
C THR A 49 3.60 14.89 -1.33
N LEU A 50 3.53 13.56 -1.19
CA LEU A 50 2.30 12.77 -1.26
C LEU A 50 1.93 12.33 0.16
N GLY A 51 0.72 12.70 0.60
CA GLY A 51 0.22 12.40 1.95
C GLY A 51 -0.26 10.95 2.09
N CYS A 52 -0.06 10.36 3.27
CA CYS A 52 -0.60 9.06 3.63
C CYS A 52 -1.19 9.09 5.05
N GLY A 53 -2.29 9.82 5.20
CA GLY A 53 -2.91 10.07 6.50
C GLY A 53 -2.26 11.22 7.27
N SER A 54 -2.92 11.61 8.36
CA SER A 54 -2.51 12.72 9.23
C SER A 54 -1.71 12.28 10.45
N THR A 55 -1.74 10.99 10.78
CA THR A 55 -1.02 10.37 11.91
C THR A 55 -0.12 9.25 11.39
N LEU A 56 0.97 8.96 12.09
CA LEU A 56 1.89 7.88 11.70
C LEU A 56 1.24 6.50 11.91
N PRO A 57 1.01 5.71 10.84
CA PRO A 57 0.53 4.34 10.98
C PRO A 57 1.61 3.39 11.52
N SER A 58 1.18 2.31 12.17
CA SER A 58 2.06 1.24 12.67
C SER A 58 2.82 0.56 11.53
N ILE A 59 2.14 0.35 10.40
CA ILE A 59 2.69 -0.19 9.16
C ILE A 59 2.21 0.66 7.98
N TYR A 60 3.10 0.94 7.03
CA TYR A 60 2.68 1.49 5.74
C TYR A 60 3.49 0.97 4.57
N ILE A 61 2.85 0.90 3.40
CA ILE A 61 3.47 0.51 2.14
C ILE A 61 3.04 1.52 1.07
N TRP A 62 4.01 2.15 0.43
CA TRP A 62 3.81 2.90 -0.79
C TRP A 62 4.06 2.01 -2.00
N GLY A 63 3.06 1.92 -2.86
CA GLY A 63 3.11 1.33 -4.19
C GLY A 63 3.07 2.41 -5.26
N TYR A 64 3.68 2.12 -6.40
CA TYR A 64 3.64 2.94 -7.61
C TYR A 64 3.19 2.10 -8.80
N THR A 65 2.24 2.65 -9.57
CA THR A 65 1.76 2.10 -10.84
C THR A 65 1.95 3.16 -11.91
N GLY A 66 2.92 2.95 -12.80
CA GLY A 66 3.23 3.91 -13.87
C GLY A 66 2.22 3.87 -15.02
N PRO A 67 2.10 4.95 -15.82
CA PRO A 67 1.09 5.08 -16.87
C PRO A 67 1.22 4.00 -17.96
N ALA A 68 2.44 3.52 -18.22
CA ALA A 68 2.70 2.47 -19.20
C ALA A 68 2.50 1.04 -18.65
N THR A 69 2.22 0.86 -17.35
CA THR A 69 2.18 -0.48 -16.72
C THR A 69 1.03 -0.60 -15.72
N HIS A 70 0.30 -1.71 -15.72
CA HIS A 70 -0.72 -1.97 -14.69
C HIS A 70 -0.16 -2.64 -13.41
N ARG A 71 1.16 -2.68 -13.26
CA ARG A 71 1.82 -3.36 -12.14
C ARG A 71 2.08 -2.38 -11.01
N ASN A 72 1.42 -2.60 -9.88
CA ASN A 72 1.74 -1.90 -8.63
C ASN A 72 3.05 -2.46 -8.05
N GLN A 73 4.04 -1.60 -7.88
CA GLN A 73 5.36 -1.95 -7.37
C GLN A 73 5.64 -1.20 -6.07
N ALA A 74 6.04 -1.92 -5.02
CA ALA A 74 6.41 -1.29 -3.75
C ALA A 74 7.66 -0.42 -3.93
N VAL A 75 7.55 0.86 -3.56
CA VAL A 75 8.64 1.83 -3.63
C VAL A 75 9.18 2.22 -2.25
N VAL A 76 8.32 2.19 -1.22
CA VAL A 76 8.70 2.40 0.17
C VAL A 76 7.83 1.52 1.07
N TYR A 77 8.40 0.98 2.14
CA TYR A 77 7.61 0.36 3.20
C TYR A 77 8.20 0.64 4.57
N ASN A 78 7.35 0.53 5.60
CA ASN A 78 7.74 0.49 7.00
C ASN A 78 6.87 -0.56 7.69
N TYR A 79 7.51 -1.58 8.27
CA TYR A 79 6.84 -2.65 9.02
C TYR A 79 7.02 -2.49 10.55
N GLY A 80 7.20 -1.25 11.03
CA GLY A 80 7.42 -0.92 12.44
C GLY A 80 8.89 -0.69 12.85
N HIS A 81 9.83 -0.80 11.91
CA HIS A 81 11.28 -0.64 12.16
C HIS A 81 11.92 0.52 11.40
N GLY A 82 11.09 1.45 10.92
CA GLY A 82 11.51 2.59 10.12
C GLY A 82 11.35 2.36 8.60
N PRO A 83 11.31 3.45 7.81
CA PRO A 83 11.12 3.39 6.38
C PRO A 83 12.29 2.75 5.65
N LYS A 84 11.98 1.90 4.67
CA LYS A 84 12.93 1.35 3.70
C LYS A 84 12.48 1.71 2.29
N VAL A 85 13.34 2.43 1.57
CA VAL A 85 13.13 2.82 0.17
C VAL A 85 13.69 1.73 -0.75
N GLN A 86 12.92 1.33 -1.76
CA GLN A 86 13.31 0.30 -2.73
C GLN A 86 14.14 0.88 -3.88
N ARG A 87 15.00 0.07 -4.51
CA ARG A 87 15.89 0.54 -5.60
C ARG A 87 15.15 1.06 -6.83
N LEU A 88 13.97 0.50 -7.13
CA LEU A 88 13.12 0.92 -8.25
C LEU A 88 12.72 2.42 -8.17
N SER A 89 12.81 3.01 -6.98
CA SER A 89 12.57 4.45 -6.75
C SER A 89 13.45 5.37 -7.60
N SER A 90 14.65 4.93 -8.03
CA SER A 90 15.59 5.80 -8.74
C SER A 90 15.09 6.27 -10.10
N SER A 91 14.14 5.56 -10.72
CA SER A 91 13.51 6.00 -11.99
C SER A 91 12.36 6.98 -11.78
N LEU A 92 11.99 7.30 -10.54
CA LEU A 92 10.95 8.27 -10.19
C LEU A 92 11.56 9.57 -9.66
N GLY A 93 12.77 9.50 -9.10
CA GLY A 93 13.48 10.61 -8.48
C GLY A 93 14.19 10.15 -7.22
N GLN A 94 14.40 11.06 -6.28
CA GLN A 94 14.98 10.79 -4.98
C GLN A 94 13.85 10.65 -3.94
N LEU A 95 13.50 9.41 -3.62
CA LEU A 95 12.43 9.11 -2.67
C LEU A 95 12.93 9.17 -1.24
N ARG A 96 12.16 9.82 -0.36
CA ARG A 96 12.35 9.79 1.09
C ARG A 96 11.01 9.89 1.81
N VAL A 97 10.97 9.46 3.06
CA VAL A 97 9.80 9.66 3.92
C VAL A 97 10.04 10.86 4.83
N VAL A 98 9.03 11.71 5.01
CA VAL A 98 9.11 12.80 5.99
C VAL A 98 9.21 12.21 7.40
N PRO A 99 10.20 12.60 8.23
CA PRO A 99 10.39 12.05 9.57
C PRO A 99 9.12 12.10 10.41
N ASN A 100 8.87 11.04 11.19
CA ASN A 100 7.69 10.88 12.05
C ASN A 100 6.34 10.95 11.32
N THR A 101 6.34 10.71 10.01
CA THR A 101 5.11 10.60 9.22
C THR A 101 5.22 9.41 8.25
N SER A 102 4.15 9.16 7.51
CA SER A 102 4.06 8.24 6.37
C SER A 102 4.11 8.96 5.02
N SER A 103 4.30 10.28 4.99
CA SER A 103 4.27 11.07 3.76
C SER A 103 5.51 10.83 2.91
N LEU A 104 5.30 10.59 1.61
CA LEU A 104 6.36 10.34 0.64
C LEU A 104 6.78 11.65 -0.02
N VAL A 105 8.07 11.97 0.01
CA VAL A 105 8.65 13.04 -0.79
C VAL A 105 9.40 12.43 -1.96
N ILE A 106 9.23 13.04 -3.12
CA ILE A 106 9.99 12.72 -4.33
C ILE A 106 10.71 14.00 -4.74
N ASP A 107 11.99 14.09 -4.41
CA ASP A 107 12.87 15.19 -4.84
C ASP A 107 13.48 14.88 -6.21
N LYS A 108 13.89 15.91 -6.96
CA LYS A 108 14.40 15.77 -8.34
C LYS A 108 13.45 14.95 -9.21
N LEU A 109 12.18 15.33 -9.18
CA LEU A 109 11.07 14.61 -9.77
C LEU A 109 11.31 14.37 -11.27
N LEU A 110 11.23 13.12 -11.72
CA LEU A 110 11.38 12.77 -13.14
C LEU A 110 10.00 12.71 -13.82
N LEU A 111 9.92 12.95 -15.13
CA LEU A 111 8.65 12.83 -15.88
C LEU A 111 8.04 11.42 -15.78
N SER A 112 8.90 10.40 -15.74
CA SER A 112 8.52 9.01 -15.50
C SER A 112 7.88 8.76 -14.13
N ALA A 113 7.93 9.72 -13.21
CA ALA A 113 7.28 9.61 -11.91
C ALA A 113 5.78 9.85 -11.97
N ALA A 114 5.23 10.37 -13.08
CA ALA A 114 3.80 10.46 -13.28
C ALA A 114 3.15 9.07 -13.14
N GLY A 115 1.92 9.02 -12.61
CA GLY A 115 1.20 7.77 -12.40
C GLY A 115 0.45 7.73 -11.08
N MET A 116 -0.04 6.53 -10.73
CA MET A 116 -0.82 6.30 -9.52
C MET A 116 0.08 5.83 -8.39
N TYR A 117 0.04 6.54 -7.27
CA TYR A 117 0.67 6.13 -6.03
C TYR A 117 -0.40 5.62 -5.08
N THR A 118 -0.13 4.50 -4.42
CA THR A 118 -1.03 3.91 -3.43
C THR A 118 -0.31 3.78 -2.12
N CYS A 119 -0.79 4.43 -1.06
CA CYS A 119 -0.35 4.15 0.29
C CYS A 119 -1.36 3.26 1.00
N GLN A 120 -0.90 2.11 1.50
CA GLN A 120 -1.66 1.25 2.39
C GLN A 120 -1.17 1.52 3.81
N ALA A 121 -2.05 1.99 4.69
CA ALA A 121 -1.72 2.38 6.05
C ALA A 121 -2.53 1.54 7.04
N LEU A 122 -1.84 0.80 7.89
CA LEU A 122 -2.43 0.02 8.98
C LEU A 122 -2.17 0.74 10.30
N TYR A 123 -3.25 1.06 11.00
CA TYR A 123 -3.25 1.65 12.32
C TYR A 123 -3.63 0.59 13.34
N ASP A 124 -2.79 0.41 14.35
CA ASP A 124 -3.16 -0.37 15.53
C ASP A 124 -3.87 0.55 16.52
N THR A 125 -5.17 0.31 16.75
CA THR A 125 -6.02 1.17 17.59
C THR A 125 -6.67 0.37 18.71
N ALA A 126 -7.17 1.05 19.75
CA ALA A 126 -7.84 0.39 20.87
C ALA A 126 -9.07 -0.44 20.44
N ASP A 127 -9.74 -0.06 19.35
CA ASP A 127 -10.90 -0.76 18.78
C ASP A 127 -10.50 -1.93 17.87
N GLY A 128 -9.19 -2.17 17.70
CA GLY A 128 -8.63 -3.12 16.74
C GLY A 128 -7.89 -2.46 15.57
N PRO A 129 -7.36 -3.26 14.63
CA PRO A 129 -6.63 -2.75 13.48
C PRO A 129 -7.56 -2.02 12.51
N LYS A 130 -7.14 -0.84 12.04
CA LYS A 130 -7.83 -0.06 11.00
C LYS A 130 -6.94 0.05 9.77
N LEU A 131 -7.51 -0.14 8.58
CA LEU A 131 -6.79 -0.09 7.32
C LEU A 131 -7.29 1.09 6.47
N ALA A 132 -6.38 1.88 5.92
CA ALA A 132 -6.71 2.97 5.01
C ALA A 132 -5.86 2.89 3.75
N PHE A 133 -6.48 3.17 2.61
CA PHE A 133 -5.84 3.22 1.31
C PHE A 133 -5.93 4.65 0.75
N TYR A 134 -4.78 5.24 0.47
CA TYR A 134 -4.66 6.55 -0.17
C TYR A 134 -4.21 6.34 -1.60
N PHE A 135 -5.01 6.78 -2.57
CA PHE A 135 -4.73 6.72 -4.00
C PHE A 135 -4.46 8.14 -4.48
N ILE A 136 -3.22 8.41 -4.88
CA ILE A 136 -2.81 9.73 -5.35
C ILE A 136 -2.39 9.62 -6.80
N GLN A 137 -3.15 10.26 -7.69
CA GLN A 137 -2.74 10.46 -9.07
C GLN A 137 -1.75 11.62 -9.12
N LEU A 138 -0.52 11.37 -9.56
CA LEU A 138 0.51 12.39 -9.72
C LEU A 138 0.69 12.72 -11.21
N ASP A 139 0.50 13.98 -11.55
CA ASP A 139 0.91 14.53 -12.85
C ASP A 139 2.25 15.26 -12.71
N VAL A 140 3.14 15.09 -13.68
CA VAL A 140 4.42 15.78 -13.75
C VAL A 140 4.45 16.64 -15.00
N LEU A 141 4.57 17.95 -14.82
CA LEU A 141 4.62 18.91 -15.91
C LEU A 141 6.07 19.16 -16.33
N GLU A 142 6.30 19.35 -17.62
CA GLU A 142 7.62 19.76 -18.13
C GLU A 142 7.95 21.19 -17.66
N GLU A 143 9.23 21.43 -17.41
CA GLU A 143 9.71 22.77 -17.07
C GLU A 143 9.66 23.64 -18.33
N GLY A 144 8.59 24.40 -18.51
CA GLY A 144 8.47 25.39 -19.59
C GLY A 144 7.28 25.28 -20.55
N GLU A 145 6.15 24.67 -20.20
CA GLU A 145 4.90 24.93 -20.94
C GLU A 145 4.31 26.30 -20.51
N PRO A 146 4.38 27.36 -21.34
CA PRO A 146 3.52 28.51 -21.15
C PRO A 146 2.08 28.06 -21.40
N GLY A 147 1.19 28.34 -20.44
CA GLY A 147 -0.23 28.11 -20.59
C GLY A 147 -0.72 28.67 -21.93
N SER A 148 -1.26 27.78 -22.75
CA SER A 148 -1.98 28.11 -23.97
C SER A 148 -3.06 29.14 -23.67
N ALA A 149 -2.75 30.42 -23.93
CA ALA A 149 -3.71 31.48 -24.05
C ALA A 149 -4.14 31.54 -25.51
N HIS A 150 -5.18 30.79 -25.85
CA HIS A 150 -5.99 31.05 -27.03
C HIS A 150 -7.44 31.19 -26.58
N VAL A 151 -7.84 32.44 -26.38
CA VAL A 151 -9.22 32.92 -26.56
C VAL A 151 -9.32 33.47 -27.97
#